data_AF-A0A1D8X7E7-F1
#
_entry.id   AF-A0A1D8X7E7-F1
#
_cell.length_a   1.000
_cell.length_b   1.000
_cell.length_c   1.000
_cell.angle_alpha   90.00
_cell.angle_beta   90.00
_cell.angle_gamma   90.00
#
_symmetry.space_group_name_H-M   'P 1'
#
loop_
_entity.id
_entity.type
_entity.pdbx_description
1 polymer ?
#
loop_
_entity_poly.entity_id
_entity_poly.type
_entity_poly.pdbx_seq_one_letter_code
_entity_poly.pdbx_strand_id
1 'polypeptide(L)'
;MFQYFLSLNRPLSPHLTIYTPQSSSLSSIWHRLSGIIMVALLILELNFVKSTFSCEPQKWVFILEYVLLYEVKKNLLVLSASIFLYHLLSGLRYVIWDLGVFLHQYFSTIFVTFIGFGLILFLFSNLLN
;
A
#
# COMPACT_ATOMS: atom_id res chain seq x y z
N MET A 1 31.61 20.11 -0.21
CA MET A 1 31.00 20.31 1.14
C MET A 1 30.72 18.99 1.85
N PHE A 2 29.98 18.02 1.28
CA PHE A 2 29.72 16.74 1.96
C PHE A 2 31.00 15.93 2.28
N GLN A 3 31.95 15.88 1.36
CA GLN A 3 33.25 15.23 1.54
C GLN A 3 34.06 15.79 2.73
N TYR A 4 33.89 17.08 3.05
CA TYR A 4 34.56 17.73 4.18
C TYR A 4 34.02 17.24 5.54
N PHE A 5 32.72 16.94 5.62
CA PHE A 5 32.13 16.37 6.84
C PHE A 5 32.57 14.92 7.06
N LEU A 6 32.65 14.13 5.97
CA LEU A 6 33.14 12.76 6.02
C LEU A 6 34.61 12.71 6.45
N SER A 7 35.47 13.60 5.94
CA SER A 7 36.89 13.65 6.33
C SER A 7 37.12 14.00 7.80
N LEU A 8 36.15 14.65 8.44
CA LEU A 8 36.21 15.04 9.85
C LEU A 8 35.56 14.02 10.79
N ASN A 9 35.04 12.89 10.27
CA ASN A 9 34.34 11.85 11.04
C ASN A 9 33.28 12.43 12.00
N ARG A 10 32.57 13.48 11.58
CA ARG A 10 31.56 14.09 12.44
C ARG A 10 30.38 13.10 12.59
N PRO A 11 29.96 12.79 13.83
CA PRO A 11 28.87 11.87 14.04
C PRO A 11 27.55 12.47 13.53
N LEU A 12 26.70 11.62 12.96
CA LEU A 12 25.34 11.99 12.62
C LEU A 12 24.51 12.07 13.91
N SER A 13 23.74 13.14 14.07
CA SER A 13 22.79 13.23 15.17
C SER A 13 21.76 12.10 15.07
N PRO A 14 21.34 11.52 16.21
CA PRO A 14 20.26 10.55 16.21
C PRO A 14 18.98 11.19 15.62
N HIS A 15 18.22 10.42 14.86
CA HIS A 15 17.02 10.90 14.16
C HIS A 15 15.86 9.93 14.39
N LEU A 16 15.75 8.87 13.58
CA LEU A 16 14.63 7.91 13.67
C LEU A 16 14.49 7.26 15.06
N THR A 17 15.60 7.11 15.78
CA THR A 17 15.63 6.46 17.11
C THR A 17 15.10 7.34 18.24
N ILE A 18 15.11 8.67 18.07
CA ILE A 18 14.69 9.62 19.10
C ILE A 18 13.41 10.38 18.73
N TYR A 19 13.01 10.34 17.46
CA TYR A 19 11.87 11.09 16.97
C TYR A 19 10.56 10.42 17.37
N THR A 20 9.66 11.16 18.00
CA THR A 20 8.33 10.66 18.37
C THR A 20 7.50 10.40 17.10
N PRO A 21 6.85 9.23 16.95
CA PRO A 21 6.05 8.94 15.78
C PRO A 21 4.87 9.92 15.64
N GLN A 22 4.77 10.58 14.49
CA GLN A 22 3.71 11.55 14.16
C GLN A 22 2.76 10.94 13.12
N SER A 23 1.50 11.33 13.13
CA SER A 23 0.51 10.81 12.16
C SER A 23 0.87 11.17 10.71
N SER A 24 1.48 12.34 10.47
CA SER A 24 1.98 12.77 9.16
C SER A 24 3.15 11.90 8.68
N SER A 25 4.16 11.70 9.52
CA SER A 25 5.34 10.91 9.15
C SER A 25 4.98 9.44 8.92
N LEU A 26 4.14 8.87 9.78
CA LEU A 26 3.61 7.51 9.60
C LEU A 26 2.78 7.41 8.32
N SER A 27 1.88 8.36 8.06
CA SER A 27 1.08 8.36 6.82
C SER A 27 1.96 8.40 5.56
N SER A 28 3.08 9.13 5.59
CA SER A 28 4.04 9.11 4.48
C SER A 28 4.75 7.76 4.33
N ILE A 29 5.13 7.12 5.43
CA ILE A 29 5.79 5.80 5.39
C ILE A 29 4.82 4.76 4.81
N TRP A 30 3.59 4.72 5.32
CA TRP A 30 2.56 3.79 4.86
C TRP A 30 2.18 4.01 3.39
N HIS A 31 2.11 5.25 2.90
CA HIS A 31 1.87 5.51 1.48
C HIS A 31 2.97 4.93 0.58
N ARG A 32 4.25 5.05 0.99
CA ARG A 32 5.36 4.45 0.26
C ARG A 32 5.32 2.93 0.30
N LEU A 33 5.09 2.34 1.47
CA LEU A 33 5.00 0.88 1.64
C LEU A 33 3.85 0.29 0.82
N SER A 34 2.66 0.91 0.86
CA SER A 34 1.52 0.47 0.04
C SER A 34 1.83 0.52 -1.46
N GLY A 35 2.55 1.54 -1.94
CA GLY A 35 2.99 1.60 -3.34
C GLY A 35 3.95 0.46 -3.71
N ILE A 36 4.94 0.16 -2.86
CA ILE A 36 5.86 -0.97 -3.07
C ILE A 36 5.10 -2.29 -3.12
N ILE A 37 4.16 -2.50 -2.19
CA ILE A 37 3.33 -3.72 -2.14
C ILE A 37 2.48 -3.83 -3.41
N MET A 38 1.85 -2.74 -3.86
CA MET A 38 1.05 -2.73 -5.09
C MET A 38 1.87 -3.09 -6.33
N VAL A 39 3.10 -2.58 -6.45
CA VAL A 39 3.99 -2.94 -7.56
C VAL A 39 4.37 -4.42 -7.50
N ALA A 40 4.66 -4.94 -6.30
CA ALA A 40 4.96 -6.37 -6.13
C ALA A 40 3.76 -7.26 -6.51
N LEU A 41 2.55 -6.89 -6.11
CA LEU A 41 1.31 -7.59 -6.49
C LEU A 41 1.08 -7.54 -8.00
N LEU A 42 1.28 -6.37 -8.63
CA LEU A 42 1.15 -6.22 -10.09
C LEU A 42 2.12 -7.14 -10.84
N ILE A 43 3.39 -7.22 -10.41
CA ILE A 43 4.38 -8.11 -11.03
C ILE A 43 3.98 -9.58 -10.88
N LEU A 44 3.47 -9.98 -9.71
CA LEU A 44 2.97 -11.33 -9.47
C LEU A 44 1.81 -11.67 -10.42
N GLU A 45 0.84 -10.77 -10.54
CA GLU A 45 -0.32 -10.94 -11.43
C GLU A 45 0.09 -11.01 -12.90
N LEU A 46 0.99 -10.14 -13.36
CA LEU A 46 1.50 -10.18 -14.74
C LEU A 46 2.22 -11.50 -15.05
N ASN A 47 3.00 -12.02 -14.11
CA ASN A 47 3.65 -13.33 -14.27
C ASN A 47 2.64 -14.48 -14.31
N PHE A 48 1.58 -14.41 -13.49
CA PHE A 48 0.47 -15.36 -13.53
C PHE A 48 -0.25 -15.32 -14.88
N VAL A 49 -0.61 -14.13 -15.37
CA VAL A 49 -1.26 -13.98 -16.68
C VAL A 49 -0.35 -14.52 -17.79
N LYS A 50 0.95 -14.19 -17.77
CA LYS A 50 1.91 -14.72 -18.76
C LYS A 50 1.98 -16.25 -18.74
N SER A 51 1.96 -16.88 -17.56
CA SER A 51 2.01 -18.34 -17.45
C SER A 51 0.74 -19.02 -17.96
N THR A 52 -0.43 -18.37 -17.80
CA THR A 52 -1.71 -18.88 -18.34
C THR A 52 -1.73 -18.93 -19.86
N PHE A 53 -1.12 -17.94 -20.53
CA PHE A 53 -1.05 -17.91 -22.01
C PHE A 53 0.04 -18.82 -22.60
N SER A 54 0.99 -19.30 -21.79
CA SER A 54 2.14 -20.08 -22.26
C SER A 54 2.08 -21.59 -21.96
N CYS A 55 1.07 -22.07 -21.24
CA CYS A 55 0.99 -23.49 -20.82
C CYS A 55 -0.13 -24.27 -21.52
N GLU A 56 0.15 -25.53 -21.86
CA GLU A 56 -0.84 -26.51 -22.32
C GLU A 56 -1.92 -26.81 -21.25
N PRO A 57 -3.15 -27.19 -21.65
CA PRO A 57 -4.32 -27.41 -20.78
C PRO A 57 -4.10 -28.35 -19.57
N GLN A 58 -3.10 -29.23 -19.63
CA GLN A 58 -2.87 -30.26 -18.61
C GLN A 58 -2.14 -29.76 -17.36
N LYS A 59 -1.49 -28.60 -17.38
CA LYS A 59 -0.85 -28.00 -16.18
C LYS A 59 -1.81 -27.19 -15.30
N TRP A 60 -3.06 -27.02 -15.74
CA TRP A 60 -4.08 -26.25 -15.03
C TRP A 60 -4.56 -26.95 -13.75
N VAL A 61 -4.50 -28.28 -13.70
CA VAL A 61 -4.97 -29.09 -12.57
C VAL A 61 -4.13 -28.85 -11.31
N PHE A 62 -2.81 -28.65 -11.43
CA PHE A 62 -1.94 -28.34 -10.30
C PHE A 62 -2.09 -26.91 -9.75
N ILE A 63 -2.57 -25.97 -10.57
CA ILE A 63 -2.84 -24.59 -10.15
C ILE A 63 -4.21 -24.50 -9.45
N LEU A 64 -5.16 -25.34 -9.86
CA LEU A 64 -6.49 -25.45 -9.26
C LEU A 64 -6.49 -26.16 -7.90
N GLU A 65 -5.53 -27.04 -7.60
CA GLU A 65 -5.39 -27.62 -6.25
C GLU A 65 -4.74 -26.65 -5.24
N TYR A 66 -4.08 -25.59 -5.72
CA TYR A 66 -3.65 -24.45 -4.89
C TYR A 66 -4.75 -23.41 -4.66
N VAL A 67 -6.01 -23.75 -5.02
CA VAL A 67 -7.23 -23.03 -4.63
C VAL A 67 -7.44 -23.24 -3.13
N LEU A 68 -6.62 -22.50 -2.39
CA LEU A 68 -6.81 -22.14 -1.00
C LEU A 68 -8.30 -21.88 -0.73
N LEU A 69 -8.76 -22.47 0.38
CA LEU A 69 -10.05 -22.26 1.03
C LEU A 69 -10.65 -20.90 0.64
N TYR A 70 -11.86 -20.90 0.08
CA TYR A 70 -12.58 -19.71 -0.37
C TYR A 70 -12.41 -18.49 0.55
N GLU A 71 -12.37 -18.72 1.86
CA GLU A 71 -12.12 -17.71 2.91
C GLU A 71 -10.75 -17.04 2.82
N VAL A 72 -9.66 -17.78 2.55
CA VAL A 72 -8.30 -17.23 2.40
C VAL A 72 -8.22 -16.34 1.17
N LYS A 73 -8.80 -16.79 0.04
CA LYS A 73 -8.82 -16.00 -1.20
C LYS A 73 -9.64 -14.72 -1.03
N LYS A 74 -10.79 -14.80 -0.35
CA LYS A 74 -11.62 -13.65 -0.01
C LYS A 74 -10.87 -12.63 0.85
N ASN A 75 -10.20 -13.08 1.91
CA ASN A 75 -9.42 -12.20 2.79
C ASN A 75 -8.26 -11.54 2.05
N LEU A 76 -7.58 -12.27 1.17
CA LEU A 76 -6.51 -11.72 0.34
C LEU A 76 -7.03 -10.63 -0.62
N LEU A 77 -8.21 -10.82 -1.20
CA LEU A 77 -8.86 -9.83 -2.05
C LEU A 77 -9.24 -8.57 -1.28
N VAL A 78 -9.80 -8.71 -0.07
CA VAL A 78 -10.11 -7.55 0.79
C VAL A 78 -8.83 -6.82 1.18
N LEU A 79 -7.78 -7.55 1.52
CA LEU A 79 -6.49 -6.97 1.87
C LEU A 79 -5.90 -6.20 0.68
N SER A 80 -5.84 -6.79 -0.52
CA SER A 80 -5.31 -6.09 -1.70
C SER A 80 -6.13 -4.85 -2.06
N ALA A 81 -7.46 -4.95 -2.02
CA ALA A 81 -8.35 -3.82 -2.26
C ALA A 81 -8.17 -2.71 -1.21
N SER A 82 -8.01 -3.06 0.07
CA SER A 82 -7.78 -2.08 1.13
C SER A 82 -6.44 -1.34 0.97
N ILE A 83 -5.38 -2.04 0.56
CA ILE A 83 -4.06 -1.45 0.30
C ILE A 83 -4.14 -0.49 -0.89
N PHE A 84 -4.83 -0.90 -1.95
CA PHE A 84 -5.07 -0.07 -3.13
C PHE A 84 -5.84 1.20 -2.76
N LEU A 85 -6.98 1.07 -2.07
CA LEU A 85 -7.80 2.20 -1.65
C LEU A 85 -7.03 3.17 -0.75
N TYR A 86 -6.26 2.64 0.21
CA TYR A 86 -5.41 3.45 1.07
C TYR A 86 -4.37 4.23 0.23
N HIS A 87 -3.68 3.56 -0.70
CA HIS A 87 -2.67 4.19 -1.55
C HIS A 87 -3.28 5.29 -2.43
N LEU A 88 -4.44 5.02 -3.05
CA LEU A 88 -5.15 5.94 -3.91
C LEU A 88 -5.63 7.18 -3.14
N LEU A 89 -6.34 7.00 -2.02
CA LEU A 89 -6.85 8.11 -1.22
C LEU A 89 -5.71 8.94 -0.62
N SER A 90 -4.63 8.30 -0.16
CA SER A 90 -3.45 9.01 0.32
C SER A 90 -2.73 9.75 -0.80
N GLY A 91 -2.65 9.18 -2.00
CA GLY A 91 -2.09 9.82 -3.18
C GLY A 91 -2.88 11.06 -3.60
N LEU A 92 -4.22 10.96 -3.65
CA LEU A 92 -5.10 12.10 -3.88
C LEU A 92 -4.88 13.20 -2.83
N ARG A 93 -4.72 12.84 -1.56
CA ARG A 93 -4.40 13.80 -0.50
C ARG A 93 -3.09 14.54 -0.78
N TYR A 94 -2.03 13.85 -1.22
CA TYR A 94 -0.77 14.50 -1.58
C TYR A 94 -0.93 15.44 -2.77
N VAL A 95 -1.67 15.04 -3.81
CA VAL A 95 -1.96 15.94 -4.95
C VAL A 95 -2.72 17.19 -4.51
N ILE A 96 -3.69 17.05 -3.62
CA ILE A 96 -4.43 18.19 -3.04
C ILE A 96 -3.48 19.12 -2.26
N TRP A 97 -2.54 18.55 -1.49
CA TRP A 97 -1.53 19.32 -0.76
C TRP A 97 -0.54 20.03 -1.69
N ASP A 98 -0.15 19.40 -2.80
CA ASP A 98 0.71 20.01 -3.82
C ASP A 98 0.04 21.22 -4.50
N LEU A 99 -1.30 21.21 -4.57
CA LEU A 99 -2.11 22.36 -5.01
C LEU A 99 -2.27 23.45 -3.94
N GLY A 100 -1.71 23.26 -2.74
CA GLY A 100 -1.82 24.21 -1.62
C GLY A 100 -3.16 24.18 -0.90
N VAL A 101 -3.99 23.15 -1.12
CA VAL A 101 -5.33 23.03 -0.54
C VAL A 101 -5.31 22.07 0.66
N PHE A 102 -6.15 22.32 1.67
CA PHE A 102 -6.29 21.47 2.88
C PHE A 102 -4.96 21.08 3.57
N LEU A 103 -4.05 22.04 3.70
CA LEU A 103 -2.75 21.88 4.36
C LEU A 103 -2.85 21.59 5.86
N HIS A 104 -4.01 21.85 6.47
CA HIS A 104 -4.22 21.55 7.88
C HIS A 104 -4.38 20.04 8.09
N GLN A 105 -3.47 19.46 8.88
CA GLN A 105 -3.32 18.02 9.07
C GLN A 105 -4.63 17.33 9.48
N TYR A 106 -5.39 17.94 10.39
CA TYR A 106 -6.64 17.38 10.92
C TYR A 106 -7.70 17.06 9.84
N PHE A 107 -7.91 17.97 8.88
CA PHE A 107 -8.98 17.80 7.88
C PHE A 107 -8.64 16.68 6.88
N SER A 108 -7.39 16.66 6.44
CA SER A 108 -6.90 15.74 5.43
C SER A 108 -6.81 14.28 5.91
N THR A 109 -6.48 14.05 7.19
CA THR A 109 -6.36 12.70 7.75
C THR A 109 -7.71 12.07 7.98
N ILE A 110 -8.68 12.83 8.48
CA ILE A 110 -10.07 12.40 8.70
C ILE A 110 -10.72 12.01 7.37
N PHE A 111 -10.53 12.81 6.32
CA PHE A 111 -11.09 12.51 5.00
C PHE A 111 -10.61 11.15 4.46
N VAL A 112 -9.30 10.87 4.52
CA VAL A 112 -8.73 9.61 4.04
C VAL A 112 -9.17 8.42 4.88
N THR A 113 -9.22 8.56 6.21
CA THR A 113 -9.58 7.45 7.11
C THR A 113 -11.06 7.11 7.07
N PHE A 114 -11.97 8.11 7.08
CA PHE A 114 -13.41 7.86 7.05
C PHE A 114 -13.86 7.27 5.71
N ILE A 115 -13.39 7.82 4.58
CA ILE A 115 -13.75 7.31 3.26
C ILE A 115 -13.14 5.93 3.04
N GLY A 116 -11.88 5.73 3.42
CA GLY A 116 -11.21 4.44 3.33
C GLY A 116 -11.94 3.36 4.14
N PHE A 117 -12.31 3.66 5.38
CA PHE A 117 -13.04 2.73 6.24
C PHE A 117 -14.43 2.39 5.69
N GLY A 118 -15.19 3.38 5.22
CA GLY A 118 -16.49 3.16 4.60
C GLY A 118 -16.43 2.27 3.35
N LEU A 119 -15.44 2.49 2.49
CA LEU A 119 -15.25 1.68 1.28
C LEU A 119 -14.82 0.24 1.61
N ILE A 120 -13.96 0.06 2.61
CA ILE A 120 -13.54 -1.27 3.07
C ILE A 120 -14.72 -2.04 3.67
N LEU A 121 -15.54 -1.40 4.51
CA LEU A 121 -16.74 -2.01 5.06
C LEU A 121 -17.74 -2.40 3.97
N PHE A 122 -17.95 -1.53 2.99
CA PHE A 122 -18.80 -1.81 1.83
C PHE A 122 -18.30 -3.03 1.06
N LEU A 123 -17.00 -3.08 0.74
CA LEU A 123 -16.40 -4.23 0.07
C LEU A 123 -16.56 -5.52 0.87
N PHE A 124 -16.30 -5.46 2.19
CA PHE A 124 -16.43 -6.62 3.06
C PHE A 124 -17.88 -7.13 3.15
N SER A 125 -18.86 -6.22 3.24
CA SER A 125 -20.28 -6.56 3.29
C SER A 125 -20.77 -7.23 2.00
N ASN A 126 -20.35 -6.74 0.83
CA ASN A 126 -20.72 -7.33 -0.46
C ASN A 126 -20.05 -8.68 -0.73
N LEU A 127 -18.91 -8.95 -0.10
CA LEU A 127 -18.23 -10.24 -0.18
C LEU A 127 -18.81 -11.29 0.78
N LEU A 128 -19.63 -10.88 1.77
CA LEU A 128 -20.31 -11.76 2.72
C LEU A 128 -21.71 -12.20 2.27
N ASN A 129 -22.32 -11.47 1.34
CA ASN A 129 -23.58 -11.83 0.68
C ASN A 129 -23.33 -12.76 -0.51
#